data_AF-A0A2V8G795-F1
#
_entry.id   AF-A0A2V8G795-F1
#
_cell.length_a   1.000
_cell.length_b   1.000
_cell.length_c   1.000
_cell.angle_alpha   90.00
_cell.angle_beta   90.00
_cell.angle_gamma   90.00
#
_symmetry.space_group_name_H-M   'P 1'
#
loop_
_entity.id
_entity.type
_entity.pdbx_description
1 polymer ?
#
loop_
_entity_poly.entity_id
_entity_poly.type
_entity_poly.pdbx_seq_one_letter_code
_entity_poly.pdbx_strand_id
1 'polypeptide(L)'
;MRGRSGWLVIGAAAVLGLTAVASEKPPESYVKNMKDTNAEAAELRKSVEVKNYDAAAQHAATLKTLFANTLSFWENRKTDDAVGFAKAGIKAATDLESAAKAKNEEGITTSAKALNATCKSCHDAHRERLPDGSSEIK
;
A
#
# COMPACT_ATOMS: atom_id res chain seq x y z
N MET A 1 57.02 -3.85 44.10
CA MET A 1 56.77 -3.04 42.89
C MET A 1 56.11 -3.95 41.86
N ARG A 2 55.04 -3.46 41.24
CA ARG A 2 54.09 -4.18 40.37
C ARG A 2 54.70 -4.43 38.98
N GLY A 3 54.47 -5.61 38.41
CA GLY A 3 54.68 -5.90 36.99
C GLY A 3 53.87 -7.14 36.61
N ARG A 4 52.59 -6.93 36.30
CA ARG A 4 51.57 -7.96 36.08
C ARG A 4 51.55 -8.35 34.60
N SER A 5 51.60 -9.65 34.32
CA SER A 5 51.51 -10.28 33.01
C SER A 5 50.33 -9.73 32.17
N GLY A 6 50.62 -9.28 30.96
CA GLY A 6 49.63 -8.88 29.97
C GLY A 6 49.31 -10.04 29.03
N TRP A 7 48.16 -10.66 29.21
CA TRP A 7 47.51 -11.58 28.27
C TRP A 7 46.17 -10.98 27.86
N LEU A 8 45.87 -11.05 26.55
CA LEU A 8 44.53 -11.12 25.93
C LEU A 8 43.69 -9.81 26.03
N VAL A 9 42.90 -9.35 25.06
CA VAL A 9 42.17 -9.98 23.94
C VAL A 9 42.04 -8.91 22.84
N ILE A 10 42.30 -9.28 21.57
CA ILE A 10 41.83 -8.52 20.41
C ILE A 10 40.31 -8.72 20.33
N GLY A 11 39.54 -7.72 20.75
CA GLY A 11 38.09 -7.70 20.61
C GLY A 11 37.70 -7.38 19.18
N ALA A 12 37.59 -8.41 18.33
CA ALA A 12 36.87 -8.30 17.07
C ALA A 12 35.37 -8.20 17.38
N ALA A 13 34.86 -6.97 17.48
CA ALA A 13 33.43 -6.73 17.51
C ALA A 13 32.84 -7.09 16.14
N ALA A 14 32.25 -8.28 16.05
CA ALA A 14 31.43 -8.68 14.91
C ALA A 14 30.28 -7.69 14.77
N VAL A 15 30.29 -6.95 13.66
CA VAL A 15 29.19 -6.08 13.24
C VAL A 15 28.01 -6.99 12.91
N LEU A 16 27.10 -7.16 13.86
CA LEU A 16 25.78 -7.72 13.57
C LEU A 16 25.03 -6.70 12.72
N GLY A 17 25.05 -6.93 11.41
CA GLY A 17 24.26 -6.16 10.45
C GLY A 17 22.77 -6.37 10.72
N LEU A 18 22.19 -5.49 11.53
CA LEU A 18 20.78 -5.18 11.38
C LEU A 18 20.65 -4.53 9.99
N THR A 19 20.07 -5.25 9.04
CA THR A 19 19.50 -4.63 7.85
C THR A 19 18.30 -3.81 8.33
N ALA A 20 18.56 -2.61 8.86
CA ALA A 20 17.55 -1.58 8.89
C ALA A 20 17.13 -1.39 7.43
N VAL A 21 15.92 -1.83 7.08
CA VAL A 21 15.28 -1.32 5.87
C VAL A 21 15.11 0.16 6.12
N ALA A 22 16.04 0.94 5.60
CA ALA A 22 15.99 2.39 5.72
C ALA A 22 14.80 2.83 4.89
N SER A 23 13.85 3.50 5.53
CA SER A 23 12.70 4.03 4.84
C SER A 23 13.14 4.91 3.68
N GLU A 24 12.51 4.66 2.53
CA GLU A 24 12.87 5.27 1.27
C GLU A 24 11.82 6.34 0.93
N LYS A 25 12.29 7.54 0.59
CA LYS A 25 11.43 8.59 0.03
C LYS A 25 10.83 8.10 -1.29
N PRO A 26 9.50 7.91 -1.39
CA PRO A 26 8.88 7.45 -2.63
C PRO A 26 9.03 8.50 -3.76
N PRO A 27 9.09 8.06 -5.02
CA PRO A 27 9.00 8.97 -6.16
C PRO A 27 7.71 9.80 -6.12
N GLU A 28 7.76 11.05 -6.56
CA GLU A 28 6.59 11.95 -6.54
C GLU A 28 5.41 11.40 -7.35
N SER A 29 5.68 10.67 -8.43
CA SER A 29 4.66 10.00 -9.23
C SER A 29 3.89 8.93 -8.45
N TYR A 30 4.58 8.17 -7.59
CA TYR A 30 3.95 7.18 -6.71
C TYR A 30 3.11 7.86 -5.63
N VAL A 31 3.63 8.93 -5.01
CA VAL A 31 2.88 9.74 -4.03
C VAL A 31 1.62 10.32 -4.67
N LYS A 32 1.71 10.85 -5.89
CA LYS A 32 0.56 11.34 -6.64
C LYS A 32 -0.45 10.23 -6.90
N ASN A 33 -0.01 9.06 -7.39
CA ASN A 33 -0.89 7.92 -7.62
C ASN A 33 -1.65 7.50 -6.34
N MET A 34 -0.99 7.50 -5.18
CA MET A 34 -1.62 7.17 -3.90
C MET A 34 -2.64 8.23 -3.44
N LYS A 35 -2.35 9.51 -3.66
CA LYS A 35 -3.30 10.60 -3.39
C LYS A 35 -4.54 10.51 -4.28
N ASP A 36 -4.34 10.29 -5.58
CA ASP A 36 -5.42 10.11 -6.56
C ASP A 36 -6.25 8.87 -6.18
N THR A 37 -5.62 7.76 -5.78
CA THR A 37 -6.31 6.55 -5.30
C THR A 37 -7.18 6.84 -4.09
N ASN A 38 -6.67 7.61 -3.12
CA ASN A 38 -7.45 7.96 -1.92
C ASN A 38 -8.64 8.88 -2.25
N ALA A 39 -8.44 9.87 -3.12
CA ALA A 39 -9.50 10.76 -3.57
C ALA A 39 -10.60 9.99 -4.30
N GLU A 40 -10.22 9.12 -5.24
CA GLU A 40 -11.16 8.31 -6.02
C GLU A 40 -11.94 7.33 -5.14
N ALA A 41 -11.27 6.70 -4.16
CA ALA A 41 -11.93 5.84 -3.20
C ALA A 41 -12.93 6.63 -2.31
N ALA A 42 -12.67 7.91 -2.02
CA ALA A 42 -13.61 8.75 -1.28
C ALA A 42 -14.86 9.06 -2.11
N GLU A 43 -14.70 9.43 -3.39
CA GLU A 43 -15.81 9.68 -4.31
C GLU A 43 -16.63 8.42 -4.60
N LEU A 44 -15.97 7.28 -4.72
CA LEU A 44 -16.63 5.99 -4.79
C LEU A 44 -17.54 5.75 -3.58
N ARG A 45 -17.04 5.96 -2.35
CA ARG A 45 -17.85 5.77 -1.13
C ARG A 45 -19.07 6.68 -1.11
N LYS A 46 -18.92 7.95 -1.47
CA LYS A 46 -20.04 8.90 -1.57
C LYS A 46 -21.07 8.44 -2.60
N SER A 47 -20.61 7.99 -3.77
CA SER A 47 -21.48 7.50 -4.83
C SER A 47 -22.27 6.26 -4.41
N VAL A 48 -21.64 5.34 -3.68
CA VAL A 48 -22.31 4.17 -3.10
C VAL A 48 -23.34 4.59 -2.04
N GLU A 49 -23.02 5.53 -1.16
CA GLU A 49 -23.91 6.02 -0.11
C GLU A 49 -25.20 6.62 -0.67
N VAL A 50 -25.10 7.43 -1.73
CA VAL A 50 -26.26 8.03 -2.40
C VAL A 50 -26.87 7.12 -3.50
N LYS A 51 -26.42 5.87 -3.58
CA LYS A 51 -26.85 4.86 -4.57
C LYS A 51 -26.72 5.32 -6.03
N ASN A 52 -25.73 6.16 -6.33
CA ASN A 52 -25.37 6.53 -7.69
C ASN A 52 -24.46 5.44 -8.30
N TYR A 53 -25.08 4.38 -8.80
CA TYR A 53 -24.37 3.21 -9.30
C TYR A 53 -23.54 3.46 -10.57
N ASP A 54 -23.97 4.40 -11.43
CA ASP A 54 -23.20 4.74 -12.62
C ASP A 54 -21.89 5.45 -12.26
N ALA A 55 -21.95 6.42 -11.33
CA ALA A 55 -20.75 7.07 -10.80
C ALA A 55 -19.87 6.08 -10.02
N ALA A 56 -20.48 5.19 -9.22
CA ALA A 56 -19.72 4.15 -8.50
C ALA A 56 -18.96 3.24 -9.48
N ALA A 57 -19.57 2.84 -10.60
CA ALA A 57 -18.91 2.05 -11.63
C ALA A 57 -17.75 2.82 -12.29
N GLN A 58 -17.93 4.11 -12.58
CA GLN A 58 -16.85 4.97 -13.12
C GLN A 58 -15.68 5.08 -12.15
N HIS A 59 -15.95 5.34 -10.86
CA HIS A 59 -14.88 5.45 -9.86
C HIS A 59 -14.14 4.13 -9.65
N ALA A 60 -14.87 3.01 -9.67
CA ALA A 60 -14.26 1.67 -9.64
C ALA A 60 -13.35 1.43 -10.85
N ALA A 61 -13.75 1.86 -12.05
CA ALA A 61 -12.93 1.77 -13.24
C ALA A 61 -11.64 2.60 -13.13
N THR A 62 -11.73 3.83 -12.61
CA THR A 62 -10.55 4.67 -12.34
C THR A 62 -9.60 4.01 -11.32
N LEU A 63 -10.15 3.46 -10.23
CA LEU A 63 -9.37 2.76 -9.22
C LEU A 63 -8.60 1.56 -9.79
N LYS A 64 -9.17 0.80 -10.74
CA LYS A 64 -8.44 -0.29 -11.43
C LYS A 64 -7.16 0.22 -12.09
N THR A 65 -7.24 1.34 -12.80
CA THR A 65 -6.08 1.97 -13.44
C THR A 65 -5.04 2.41 -12.41
N LEU A 66 -5.48 3.02 -11.30
CA LEU A 66 -4.58 3.48 -10.23
C LEU A 66 -3.90 2.32 -9.48
N PHE A 67 -4.60 1.20 -9.29
CA PHE A 67 -4.00 -0.03 -8.77
C PHE A 67 -3.07 -0.70 -9.78
N ALA A 68 -3.33 -0.61 -11.09
CA ALA A 68 -2.39 -1.08 -12.12
C ALA A 68 -1.08 -0.28 -12.09
N ASN A 69 -1.12 1.04 -11.88
CA ASN A 69 0.09 1.84 -11.69
C ASN A 69 0.84 1.44 -10.41
N THR A 70 0.10 1.16 -9.33
CA THR A 70 0.66 0.65 -8.07
C THR A 70 1.32 -0.71 -8.28
N LEU A 71 0.67 -1.60 -9.05
CA LEU A 71 1.20 -2.91 -9.40
C LEU A 71 2.53 -2.77 -10.14
N SER A 72 2.58 -1.98 -11.21
CA SER A 72 3.81 -1.75 -11.98
C SER A 72 4.95 -1.20 -11.10
N PHE A 73 4.63 -0.31 -10.16
CA PHE A 73 5.61 0.21 -9.20
C PHE A 73 6.23 -0.91 -8.35
N TRP A 74 5.40 -1.79 -7.77
CA TRP A 74 5.87 -2.85 -6.89
C TRP A 74 6.49 -4.05 -7.63
N GLU A 75 6.04 -4.32 -8.87
CA GLU A 75 6.68 -5.34 -9.74
C GLU A 75 8.12 -4.93 -10.08
N ASN A 76 8.35 -3.66 -10.41
CA ASN A 76 9.70 -3.14 -10.66
C ASN A 76 10.60 -3.23 -9.42
N ARG A 77 10.03 -3.12 -8.21
CA ARG A 77 10.73 -3.28 -6.94
C ARG A 77 10.84 -4.73 -6.45
N LYS A 78 10.19 -5.68 -7.16
CA LYS A 78 10.18 -7.11 -6.81
C LYS A 78 9.72 -7.36 -5.36
N THR A 79 8.68 -6.65 -4.94
CA THR A 79 8.10 -6.77 -3.60
C THR A 79 6.80 -7.57 -3.71
N ASP A 80 6.91 -8.89 -3.59
CA ASP A 80 5.85 -9.84 -3.97
C ASP A 80 4.54 -9.68 -3.20
N ASP A 81 4.61 -9.37 -1.91
CA ASP A 81 3.44 -9.10 -1.08
C ASP A 81 2.72 -7.81 -1.50
N ALA A 82 3.48 -6.73 -1.76
CA ALA A 82 2.93 -5.49 -2.30
C ALA A 82 2.29 -5.68 -3.70
N VAL A 83 2.92 -6.50 -4.56
CA VAL A 83 2.35 -6.94 -5.84
C VAL A 83 1.03 -7.69 -5.62
N GLY A 84 0.98 -8.58 -4.62
CA GLY A 84 -0.22 -9.27 -4.21
C GLY A 84 -1.34 -8.33 -3.77
N PHE A 85 -1.03 -7.32 -2.94
CA PHE A 85 -2.00 -6.32 -2.51
C PHE A 85 -2.51 -5.46 -3.69
N ALA A 86 -1.64 -5.08 -4.62
CA ALA A 86 -2.04 -4.32 -5.80
C ALA A 86 -2.99 -5.13 -6.69
N LYS A 87 -2.69 -6.43 -6.94
CA LYS A 87 -3.57 -7.35 -7.66
C LYS A 87 -4.92 -7.53 -6.97
N ALA A 88 -4.92 -7.65 -5.64
CA ALA A 88 -6.16 -7.72 -4.86
C ALA A 88 -6.99 -6.43 -4.99
N GLY A 89 -6.34 -5.26 -5.02
CA GLY A 89 -7.00 -3.97 -5.26
C GLY A 89 -7.64 -3.88 -6.65
N ILE A 90 -6.93 -4.33 -7.70
CA ILE A 90 -7.48 -4.42 -9.08
C ILE A 90 -8.72 -5.33 -9.11
N LYS A 91 -8.64 -6.50 -8.45
CA LYS A 91 -9.75 -7.44 -8.37
C LYS A 91 -10.95 -6.81 -7.67
N ALA A 92 -10.74 -6.24 -6.48
CA ALA A 92 -11.82 -5.62 -5.70
C ALA A 92 -12.50 -4.47 -6.47
N ALA A 93 -11.73 -3.65 -7.17
CA ALA A 93 -12.27 -2.58 -8.00
C ALA A 93 -13.03 -3.12 -9.23
N THR A 94 -12.57 -4.23 -9.83
CA THR A 94 -13.27 -4.91 -10.94
C THR A 94 -14.59 -5.54 -10.50
N ASP A 95 -14.60 -6.21 -9.35
CA ASP A 95 -15.81 -6.80 -8.78
C ASP A 95 -16.81 -5.69 -8.42
N LEU A 96 -16.33 -4.57 -7.86
CA LEU A 96 -17.16 -3.43 -7.53
C LEU A 96 -17.77 -2.79 -8.77
N GLU A 97 -16.97 -2.56 -9.82
CA GLU A 97 -17.45 -2.03 -11.10
C GLU A 97 -18.60 -2.90 -11.65
N SER A 98 -18.40 -4.22 -11.63
CA SER A 98 -19.39 -5.20 -12.10
C SER A 98 -20.65 -5.19 -11.25
N ALA A 99 -20.51 -5.15 -9.92
CA ALA A 99 -21.64 -5.11 -8.99
C ALA A 99 -22.42 -3.80 -9.11
N ALA A 100 -21.74 -2.67 -9.30
CA ALA A 100 -22.37 -1.37 -9.53
C ALA A 100 -23.19 -1.36 -10.82
N LYS A 101 -22.62 -1.85 -11.94
CA LYS A 101 -23.36 -1.99 -13.21
C LYS A 101 -24.58 -2.90 -13.09
N ALA A 102 -24.48 -3.96 -12.29
CA ALA A 102 -25.57 -4.88 -12.00
C ALA A 102 -26.56 -4.37 -10.93
N LYS A 103 -26.29 -3.20 -10.30
CA LYS A 103 -27.03 -2.67 -9.15
C LYS A 103 -27.14 -3.69 -7.99
N ASN A 104 -26.13 -4.52 -7.83
CA ASN A 104 -26.04 -5.54 -6.78
C ASN A 104 -25.47 -4.92 -5.50
N GLU A 105 -26.34 -4.49 -4.59
CA GLU A 105 -25.95 -3.82 -3.34
C GLU A 105 -25.05 -4.66 -2.43
N GLU A 106 -25.29 -5.98 -2.36
CA GLU A 106 -24.46 -6.90 -1.59
C GLU A 106 -23.05 -7.03 -2.21
N GLY A 107 -22.99 -7.15 -3.54
CA GLY A 107 -21.75 -7.18 -4.30
C GLY A 107 -20.93 -5.89 -4.14
N ILE A 108 -21.59 -4.73 -4.18
CA ILE A 108 -20.96 -3.42 -3.94
C ILE A 108 -20.39 -3.37 -2.53
N THR A 109 -21.18 -3.73 -1.52
CA THR A 109 -20.76 -3.69 -0.10
C THR A 109 -19.57 -4.61 0.15
N THR A 110 -19.61 -5.83 -0.38
CA THR A 110 -18.54 -6.83 -0.24
C THR A 110 -17.26 -6.35 -0.91
N SER A 111 -17.36 -5.85 -2.13
CA SER A 111 -16.21 -5.37 -2.90
C SER A 111 -15.60 -4.11 -2.28
N ALA A 112 -16.42 -3.19 -1.76
CA ALA A 112 -15.96 -1.98 -1.08
C ALA A 112 -15.21 -2.32 0.22
N LYS A 113 -15.67 -3.34 0.97
CA LYS A 113 -14.94 -3.86 2.13
C LYS A 113 -13.60 -4.46 1.74
N ALA A 114 -13.57 -5.28 0.68
CA ALA A 114 -12.33 -5.87 0.17
C ALA A 114 -11.32 -4.77 -0.26
N LEU A 115 -11.78 -3.75 -0.98
CA LEU A 115 -10.98 -2.60 -1.39
C LEU A 115 -10.39 -1.84 -0.18
N ASN A 116 -11.18 -1.61 0.87
CA ASN A 116 -10.69 -0.96 2.08
C ASN A 116 -9.64 -1.80 2.81
N ALA A 117 -9.82 -3.12 2.85
CA ALA A 117 -8.87 -4.03 3.45
C ALA A 117 -7.51 -4.00 2.73
N THR A 118 -7.50 -3.95 1.39
CA THR A 118 -6.24 -3.86 0.63
C THR A 118 -5.45 -2.58 0.94
N CYS A 119 -6.15 -1.45 1.12
CA CYS A 119 -5.52 -0.20 1.52
C CYS A 119 -4.84 -0.32 2.87
N LYS A 120 -5.51 -0.92 3.87
CA LYS A 120 -4.95 -1.09 5.21
C LYS A 120 -3.76 -2.04 5.21
N SER A 121 -3.91 -3.24 4.64
CA SER A 121 -2.86 -4.27 4.66
C SER A 121 -1.58 -3.80 3.97
N CYS A 122 -1.68 -3.16 2.80
CA CYS A 122 -0.52 -2.64 2.10
C CYS A 122 0.17 -1.51 2.89
N HIS A 123 -0.61 -0.58 3.47
CA HIS A 123 -0.02 0.50 4.26
C HIS A 123 0.62 0.02 5.56
N ASP A 124 0.04 -0.97 6.24
CA ASP A 124 0.62 -1.51 7.47
C ASP A 124 1.99 -2.16 7.16
N ALA A 125 2.08 -2.89 6.06
CA ALA A 125 3.30 -3.58 5.61
C ALA A 125 4.37 -2.62 5.06
N HIS A 126 3.99 -1.66 4.21
CA HIS A 126 4.95 -0.94 3.35
C HIS A 126 4.98 0.58 3.56
N ARG A 127 4.17 1.14 4.46
CA ARG A 127 4.14 2.59 4.70
C ARG A 127 4.62 2.92 6.10
N GLU A 128 5.68 3.72 6.19
CA GLU A 128 6.03 4.44 7.42
C GLU A 128 5.39 5.82 7.40
N ARG A 129 4.88 6.27 8.56
CA ARG A 129 4.33 7.60 8.75
C ARG A 129 5.33 8.41 9.56
N LEU A 130 5.83 9.50 8.97
CA LEU A 130 6.77 10.40 9.64
C LEU A 130 6.05 11.38 10.57
N PRO A 131 6.74 11.98 11.56
CA PRO A 131 6.15 12.96 12.49
C PRO A 131 5.61 14.22 11.80
N ASP A 132 6.14 14.58 10.63
CA ASP A 132 5.67 15.70 9.81
C ASP A 132 4.40 15.39 9.01
N GLY A 133 3.87 14.16 9.12
CA GLY A 133 2.68 13.69 8.43
C GLY A 133 2.94 13.12 7.03
N SER A 134 4.15 13.22 6.51
CA SER A 134 4.55 12.59 5.24
C SER A 134 4.71 11.07 5.41
N SER A 135 4.85 10.34 4.30
CA SER A 135 4.97 8.89 4.35
C SER A 135 6.10 8.40 3.46
N GLU A 136 6.82 7.41 3.96
CA GLU A 136 7.91 6.74 3.27
C GLU A 136 7.58 5.27 3.02
N ILE A 137 8.32 4.66 2.11
CA ILE A 137 8.25 3.22 1.85
C ILE A 137 9.17 2.53 2.84
N LYS A 138 8.64 1.53 3.56
CA LYS A 138 9.43 0.63 4.41
C LYS A 138 10.19 -0.40 3.59
#